data_AF-A0A916E7N2-F1
#
_entry.id   AF-A0A916E7N2-F1
#
_cell.length_a   1.000
_cell.length_b   1.000
_cell.length_c   1.000
_cell.angle_alpha   90.00
_cell.angle_beta   90.00
_cell.angle_gamma   90.00
#
_symmetry.space_group_name_H-M   'P 1'
#
loop_
_entity.id
_entity.type
_entity.pdbx_description
1 polymer ?
#
loop_
_entity_poly.entity_id
_entity_poly.type
_entity_poly.pdbx_seq_one_letter_code
_entity_poly.pdbx_strand_id
1 'polypeptide(L)'
;MKHSNNIIHFKVTLDYEIDFPPIEFYQKFINLKTLSLYNNGRIRNCFDSRFLFLNCPKLEILQIGRVSQFVLSNIISKTEGSLWYIRAGYTYDENQSKELIRTIYQYCPDLCNIYLVIDDQDFEELQQLLMKCKNLFEIILQSHKRGKLMSNGSILLDLLVRYAPINLEEIELVSNWEITVNDLEKFLKNWAHRENPLEFRIRHVPSITDEHLKILDTYKEKGIIKLFKNMEKS
;
A
#
# COMPACT_ATOMS: atom_id res chain seq x y z
N MET A 1 -33.15 -10.05 -5.30
CA MET A 1 -33.10 -8.56 -5.24
C MET A 1 -33.07 -7.99 -6.65
N LYS A 2 -34.04 -7.15 -7.03
CA LYS A 2 -34.22 -6.61 -8.39
C LYS A 2 -33.33 -5.38 -8.73
N HIS A 3 -32.54 -4.86 -7.77
CA HIS A 3 -31.78 -3.61 -7.93
C HIS A 3 -30.26 -3.73 -7.73
N SER A 4 -29.73 -4.94 -7.68
CA SER A 4 -28.29 -5.18 -7.43
C SER A 4 -27.36 -4.55 -8.47
N ASN A 5 -27.83 -4.40 -9.71
CA ASN A 5 -27.05 -3.81 -10.80
C ASN A 5 -26.92 -2.27 -10.67
N ASN A 6 -27.62 -1.65 -9.73
CA ASN A 6 -27.55 -0.20 -9.46
C ASN A 6 -26.66 0.14 -8.26
N ILE A 7 -26.00 -0.85 -7.65
CA ILE A 7 -25.13 -0.62 -6.51
C ILE A 7 -23.83 0.01 -7.03
N ILE A 8 -23.63 1.29 -6.70
CA ILE A 8 -22.42 2.06 -7.05
C ILE A 8 -21.42 2.05 -5.89
N HIS A 9 -21.92 2.07 -4.65
CA HIS A 9 -21.09 2.03 -3.45
C HIS A 9 -21.59 0.91 -2.55
N PHE A 10 -20.66 0.08 -2.06
CA PHE A 10 -20.94 -1.00 -1.14
C PHE A 10 -19.96 -0.93 0.02
N LYS A 11 -20.50 -0.75 1.23
CA LYS A 11 -19.72 -0.74 2.45
C LYS A 11 -20.31 -1.77 3.41
N VAL A 12 -19.45 -2.64 3.93
CA VAL A 12 -19.81 -3.57 4.99
C VAL A 12 -18.70 -3.61 6.03
N THR A 13 -19.10 -3.57 7.28
CA THR A 13 -18.25 -3.91 8.42
C THR A 13 -18.81 -5.18 8.99
N LEU A 14 -17.98 -6.20 9.12
CA LEU A 14 -18.39 -7.52 9.58
C LEU A 14 -17.77 -7.76 10.95
N ASP A 15 -18.67 -7.80 11.92
CA ASP A 15 -18.38 -8.24 13.29
C ASP A 15 -18.76 -9.71 13.43
N TYR A 16 -18.33 -10.35 14.52
CA TYR A 16 -18.28 -11.80 14.75
C TYR A 16 -19.58 -12.59 14.50
N GLU A 17 -20.72 -11.92 14.28
CA GLU A 17 -22.06 -12.54 14.20
C GLU A 17 -22.89 -12.13 12.99
N ILE A 18 -22.32 -11.45 11.98
CA ILE A 18 -23.13 -11.05 10.80
C ILE A 18 -23.21 -12.18 9.77
N ASP A 19 -24.43 -12.59 9.45
CA ASP A 19 -24.75 -13.37 8.25
C ASP A 19 -24.28 -12.60 7.02
N PHE A 20 -23.26 -13.16 6.38
CA PHE A 20 -22.70 -12.55 5.19
C PHE A 20 -23.72 -12.54 4.04
N PRO A 21 -23.67 -11.53 3.17
CA PRO A 21 -24.44 -11.57 1.93
C PRO A 21 -24.18 -12.88 1.17
N PRO A 22 -25.22 -13.48 0.55
CA PRO A 22 -25.06 -14.66 -0.29
C PRO A 22 -24.03 -14.45 -1.42
N ILE A 23 -23.37 -15.52 -1.89
CA ILE A 23 -22.31 -15.42 -2.91
C ILE A 23 -22.84 -14.75 -4.20
N GLU A 24 -24.08 -15.03 -4.56
CA GLU A 24 -24.76 -14.48 -5.74
C GLU A 24 -24.91 -12.96 -5.67
N PHE A 25 -24.79 -12.36 -4.48
CA PHE A 25 -24.81 -10.92 -4.30
C PHE A 25 -23.55 -10.25 -4.87
N TYR A 26 -22.38 -10.85 -4.65
CA TYR A 26 -21.09 -10.29 -5.06
C TYR A 26 -20.87 -10.32 -6.58
N GLN A 27 -21.56 -11.22 -7.29
CA GLN A 27 -21.52 -11.32 -8.75
C GLN A 27 -22.26 -10.18 -9.46
N LYS A 28 -23.07 -9.41 -8.74
CA LYS A 28 -23.94 -8.37 -9.30
C LYS A 28 -23.36 -6.96 -9.26
N PHE A 29 -22.12 -6.82 -8.79
CA PHE A 29 -21.41 -5.54 -8.62
C PHE A 29 -20.80 -4.98 -9.92
N ILE A 30 -21.46 -5.21 -11.06
CA ILE A 30 -21.00 -4.78 -12.38
C ILE A 30 -20.83 -3.26 -12.55
N ASN A 31 -21.54 -2.47 -11.74
CA ASN A 31 -21.48 -1.00 -11.76
C ASN A 31 -20.87 -0.42 -10.46
N LEU A 32 -20.27 -1.26 -9.64
CA LEU A 32 -19.70 -0.85 -8.36
C LEU A 32 -18.43 -0.03 -8.58
N LYS A 33 -18.41 1.19 -8.07
CA LYS A 33 -17.26 2.11 -8.07
C LYS A 33 -16.50 2.10 -6.75
N THR A 34 -17.18 1.85 -5.63
CA THR A 34 -16.55 1.82 -4.30
C THR A 34 -16.90 0.56 -3.55
N LEU A 35 -15.86 -0.12 -3.05
CA LEU A 35 -15.98 -1.29 -2.21
C LEU A 35 -15.22 -1.07 -0.90
N SER A 36 -15.94 -1.04 0.21
CA SER A 36 -15.36 -0.93 1.56
C SER A 36 -15.74 -2.14 2.39
N LEU A 37 -14.74 -2.94 2.78
CA LEU A 37 -14.93 -4.23 3.44
C LEU A 37 -13.99 -4.35 4.63
N TYR A 38 -14.55 -4.27 5.84
CA TYR A 38 -13.77 -4.38 7.06
C TYR A 38 -14.20 -5.61 7.85
N ASN A 39 -13.26 -6.54 8.05
CA ASN A 39 -13.46 -7.69 8.93
C ASN A 39 -12.86 -7.39 10.31
N ASN A 40 -13.72 -7.14 11.29
CA ASN A 40 -13.30 -6.97 12.68
C ASN A 40 -13.10 -8.31 13.40
N GLY A 41 -13.57 -9.40 12.80
CA GLY A 41 -13.39 -10.77 13.26
C GLY A 41 -11.92 -11.20 13.30
N ARG A 42 -11.60 -12.11 14.25
CA ARG A 42 -10.27 -12.73 14.40
C ARG A 42 -10.00 -13.86 13.39
N ILE A 43 -11.02 -14.35 12.69
CA ILE A 43 -10.90 -15.50 11.79
C ILE A 43 -10.48 -15.00 10.39
N ARG A 44 -9.27 -15.36 9.97
CA ARG A 44 -8.61 -14.88 8.75
C ARG A 44 -9.24 -15.46 7.47
N ASN A 45 -9.47 -16.77 7.43
CA ASN A 45 -9.58 -17.49 6.14
C ASN A 45 -11.00 -17.69 5.60
N CYS A 46 -12.05 -17.57 6.42
CA CYS A 46 -13.41 -17.86 5.96
C CYS A 46 -13.94 -16.84 4.95
N PHE A 47 -13.26 -15.71 4.78
CA PHE A 47 -13.67 -14.62 3.90
C PHE A 47 -13.13 -14.76 2.48
N ASP A 48 -11.92 -15.29 2.33
CA ASP A 48 -11.16 -15.21 1.08
C ASP A 48 -11.86 -15.86 -0.12
N SER A 49 -12.44 -17.05 0.09
CA SER A 49 -13.09 -17.82 -0.97
C SER A 49 -14.28 -17.11 -1.61
N ARG A 50 -14.92 -16.18 -0.91
CA ARG A 50 -16.13 -15.49 -1.40
C ARG A 50 -15.79 -14.32 -2.33
N PHE A 51 -14.65 -13.67 -2.10
CA PHE A 51 -14.16 -12.63 -3.01
C PHE A 51 -13.69 -13.20 -4.36
N LEU A 52 -13.46 -14.51 -4.44
CA LEU A 52 -13.22 -15.18 -5.71
C LEU A 52 -14.40 -15.09 -6.67
N PHE A 53 -15.60 -14.79 -6.19
CA PHE A 53 -16.81 -14.61 -7.03
C PHE A 53 -17.20 -13.15 -7.24
N LEU A 54 -16.44 -12.20 -6.68
CA LEU A 54 -16.67 -10.78 -6.89
C LEU A 54 -16.59 -10.47 -8.39
N ASN A 55 -17.53 -9.67 -8.92
CA ASN A 55 -17.46 -9.16 -10.28
C ASN A 55 -17.60 -7.63 -10.24
N CYS A 56 -16.49 -6.91 -10.42
CA CYS A 56 -16.41 -5.47 -10.18
C CYS A 56 -15.52 -4.75 -11.22
N PRO A 57 -15.86 -4.82 -12.52
CA PRO A 57 -15.05 -4.27 -13.61
C PRO A 57 -14.82 -2.76 -13.48
N LYS A 58 -15.79 -2.03 -12.91
CA LYS A 58 -15.75 -0.55 -12.81
C LYS A 58 -15.30 -0.04 -11.44
N LEU A 59 -14.62 -0.88 -10.65
CA LEU A 59 -14.21 -0.51 -9.30
C LEU A 59 -13.11 0.55 -9.36
N GLU A 60 -13.34 1.66 -8.68
CA GLU A 60 -12.45 2.84 -8.64
C GLU A 60 -11.72 2.96 -7.29
N ILE A 61 -12.42 2.61 -6.21
CA ILE A 61 -11.94 2.73 -4.83
C ILE A 61 -12.14 1.39 -4.12
N LEU A 62 -11.04 0.80 -3.66
CA LEU A 62 -11.04 -0.41 -2.84
C LEU A 62 -10.52 -0.10 -1.44
N GLN A 63 -11.33 -0.37 -0.42
CA GLN A 63 -10.93 -0.30 0.98
C GLN A 63 -11.18 -1.67 1.59
N ILE A 64 -10.14 -2.38 1.99
CA ILE A 64 -10.28 -3.77 2.45
C ILE A 64 -9.30 -4.06 3.57
N GLY A 65 -9.67 -4.85 4.56
CA GLY A 65 -8.76 -5.21 5.66
C GLY A 65 -8.82 -6.69 5.99
N ARG A 66 -7.68 -7.25 6.42
CA ARG A 66 -7.52 -8.65 6.86
C ARG A 66 -7.89 -9.68 5.78
N VAL A 67 -7.33 -9.50 4.58
CA VAL A 67 -7.42 -10.47 3.47
C VAL A 67 -6.03 -10.98 3.08
N SER A 68 -5.95 -12.14 2.46
CA SER A 68 -4.68 -12.58 1.86
C SER A 68 -4.27 -11.66 0.70
N GLN A 69 -2.97 -11.58 0.43
CA GLN A 69 -2.45 -10.93 -0.77
C GLN A 69 -3.02 -11.56 -2.04
N PHE A 70 -3.26 -12.87 -2.05
CA PHE A 70 -3.96 -13.58 -3.15
C PHE A 70 -5.31 -12.96 -3.49
N VAL A 71 -6.15 -12.77 -2.46
CA VAL A 71 -7.49 -12.23 -2.64
C VAL A 71 -7.44 -10.79 -3.13
N LEU A 72 -6.53 -9.99 -2.61
CA LEU A 72 -6.35 -8.63 -3.07
C LEU A 72 -5.99 -8.61 -4.57
N SER A 73 -5.03 -9.43 -5.00
CA SER A 73 -4.68 -9.59 -6.42
C SER A 73 -5.87 -10.01 -7.27
N ASN A 74 -6.65 -10.99 -6.80
CA ASN A 74 -7.82 -11.48 -7.53
C ASN A 74 -8.94 -10.44 -7.64
N ILE A 75 -9.11 -9.55 -6.67
CA ILE A 75 -10.05 -8.43 -6.78
C ILE A 75 -9.54 -7.43 -7.83
N ILE A 76 -8.26 -7.06 -7.74
CA ILE A 76 -7.63 -6.10 -8.64
C ILE A 76 -7.70 -6.55 -10.10
N SER A 77 -7.39 -7.83 -10.39
CA SER A 77 -7.38 -8.37 -11.74
C SER A 77 -8.77 -8.41 -12.42
N LYS A 78 -9.83 -8.23 -11.64
CA LYS A 78 -11.21 -8.15 -12.13
C LYS A 78 -11.69 -6.73 -12.36
N THR A 79 -10.82 -5.74 -12.15
CA THR A 79 -11.07 -4.35 -12.52
C THR A 79 -10.59 -4.13 -13.96
N GLU A 80 -11.32 -3.35 -14.73
CA GLU A 80 -10.97 -3.03 -16.13
C GLU A 80 -10.01 -1.83 -16.20
N GLY A 81 -9.05 -1.74 -15.28
CA GLY A 81 -8.11 -0.63 -15.23
C GLY A 81 -8.60 0.59 -14.44
N SER A 82 -9.83 0.58 -13.91
CA SER A 82 -10.47 1.75 -13.29
C SER A 82 -10.00 2.06 -11.87
N LEU A 83 -9.28 1.15 -11.23
CA LEU A 83 -8.93 1.24 -9.82
C LEU A 83 -7.80 2.25 -9.61
N TRP A 84 -8.09 3.36 -8.94
CA TRP A 84 -7.13 4.43 -8.67
C TRP A 84 -6.82 4.61 -7.18
N TYR A 85 -7.62 4.05 -6.28
CA TYR A 85 -7.37 4.12 -4.84
C TYR A 85 -7.48 2.75 -4.16
N ILE A 86 -6.44 2.38 -3.41
CA ILE A 86 -6.40 1.15 -2.61
C ILE A 86 -6.02 1.48 -1.17
N ARG A 87 -6.93 1.24 -0.24
CA ARG A 87 -6.65 1.21 1.19
C ARG A 87 -6.78 -0.21 1.71
N ALA A 88 -5.69 -0.96 1.59
CA ALA A 88 -5.55 -2.25 2.25
C ALA A 88 -5.11 -2.02 3.71
N GLY A 89 -5.83 -2.60 4.67
CA GLY A 89 -5.33 -2.79 6.03
C GLY A 89 -4.27 -3.90 6.06
N TYR A 90 -4.12 -4.57 7.20
CA TYR A 90 -3.25 -5.75 7.31
C TYR A 90 -3.63 -6.81 6.26
N THR A 91 -2.69 -7.17 5.39
CA THR A 91 -2.77 -8.36 4.51
C THR A 91 -1.90 -9.48 5.07
N TYR A 92 -2.29 -10.73 4.83
CA TYR A 92 -1.49 -11.91 5.18
C TYR A 92 -1.09 -12.71 3.93
N ASP A 93 -0.38 -13.83 4.13
CA ASP A 93 0.26 -14.63 3.07
C ASP A 93 1.32 -13.83 2.30
N GLU A 94 2.23 -13.23 3.08
CA GLU A 94 3.32 -12.36 2.63
C GLU A 94 4.26 -13.00 1.56
N ASN A 95 4.17 -14.31 1.33
CA ASN A 95 4.88 -15.01 0.25
C ASN A 95 4.34 -14.70 -1.17
N GLN A 96 3.27 -13.90 -1.29
CA GLN A 96 2.66 -13.53 -2.58
C GLN A 96 2.83 -12.05 -2.91
N SER A 97 3.76 -11.36 -2.25
CA SER A 97 4.01 -9.93 -2.43
C SER A 97 4.38 -9.60 -3.87
N LYS A 98 5.27 -10.40 -4.49
CA LYS A 98 5.59 -10.33 -5.93
C LYS A 98 4.34 -10.31 -6.80
N GLU A 99 3.49 -11.31 -6.64
CA GLU A 99 2.32 -11.51 -7.51
C GLU A 99 1.31 -10.39 -7.33
N LEU A 100 1.16 -9.89 -6.09
CA LEU A 100 0.37 -8.71 -5.79
C LEU A 100 0.91 -7.46 -6.48
N ILE A 101 2.21 -7.18 -6.35
CA ILE A 101 2.84 -6.00 -6.96
C ILE A 101 2.72 -6.07 -8.49
N ARG A 102 2.93 -7.25 -9.08
CA ARG A 102 2.74 -7.50 -10.52
C ARG A 102 1.33 -7.20 -10.97
N THR A 103 0.35 -7.70 -10.22
CA THR A 103 -1.07 -7.45 -10.52
C THR A 103 -1.38 -5.97 -10.43
N ILE A 104 -0.89 -5.26 -9.41
CA ILE A 104 -1.13 -3.83 -9.24
C ILE A 104 -0.63 -3.04 -10.45
N TYR A 105 0.64 -3.20 -10.86
CA TYR A 105 1.15 -2.40 -11.98
C TYR A 105 0.60 -2.82 -13.35
N GLN A 106 -0.03 -4.00 -13.47
CA GLN A 106 -0.68 -4.46 -14.69
C GLN A 106 -2.10 -3.91 -14.85
N TYR A 107 -2.85 -3.83 -13.75
CA TYR A 107 -4.28 -3.52 -13.76
C TYR A 107 -4.62 -2.16 -13.15
N CYS A 108 -3.68 -1.45 -12.54
CA CYS A 108 -3.92 -0.15 -11.90
C CYS A 108 -2.88 0.91 -12.32
N PRO A 109 -2.75 1.25 -13.61
CA PRO A 109 -1.76 2.23 -14.06
C PRO A 109 -1.99 3.64 -13.48
N ASP A 110 -3.24 3.97 -13.13
CA ASP A 110 -3.64 5.26 -12.56
C ASP A 110 -3.69 5.26 -11.03
N LEU A 111 -3.11 4.25 -10.37
CA LEU A 111 -3.10 4.14 -8.91
C LEU A 111 -2.43 5.35 -8.26
N CYS A 112 -3.13 6.00 -7.33
CA CYS A 112 -2.64 7.16 -6.60
C CYS A 112 -2.03 6.81 -5.23
N ASN A 113 -2.39 5.68 -4.64
CA ASN A 113 -1.88 5.30 -3.32
C ASN A 113 -1.72 3.78 -3.17
N ILE A 114 -0.72 3.34 -2.40
CA ILE A 114 -0.59 1.92 -2.07
C ILE A 114 0.09 1.66 -0.72
N TYR A 115 -0.35 0.60 -0.05
CA TYR A 115 0.32 -0.01 1.09
C TYR A 115 0.84 -1.39 0.69
N LEU A 116 2.14 -1.65 0.87
CA LEU A 116 2.75 -2.94 0.56
C LEU A 116 3.52 -3.48 1.76
N VAL A 117 3.39 -4.80 1.98
CA VAL A 117 4.31 -5.56 2.84
C VAL A 117 5.27 -6.28 1.91
N ILE A 118 6.56 -5.93 1.98
CA ILE A 118 7.59 -6.38 1.03
C ILE A 118 8.85 -6.86 1.74
N ASP A 119 9.62 -7.68 1.05
CA ASP A 119 11.03 -7.92 1.38
C ASP A 119 11.96 -7.61 0.18
N ASP A 120 13.23 -7.97 0.30
CA ASP A 120 14.26 -7.68 -0.70
C ASP A 120 14.05 -8.44 -2.00
N GLN A 121 13.34 -9.57 -1.97
CA GLN A 121 13.06 -10.33 -3.17
C GLN A 121 12.08 -9.59 -4.09
N ASP A 122 11.28 -8.65 -3.55
CA ASP A 122 10.24 -7.88 -4.25
C ASP A 122 10.75 -6.61 -4.94
N PHE A 123 12.04 -6.29 -4.82
CA PHE A 123 12.59 -5.01 -5.26
C PHE A 123 12.51 -4.80 -6.78
N GLU A 124 12.64 -5.88 -7.56
CA GLU A 124 12.46 -5.83 -9.01
C GLU A 124 11.01 -5.47 -9.38
N GLU A 125 10.04 -6.10 -8.72
CA GLU A 125 8.62 -5.79 -8.91
C GLU A 125 8.27 -4.38 -8.40
N LEU A 126 8.85 -3.93 -7.28
CA LEU A 126 8.68 -2.57 -6.76
C LEU A 126 9.18 -1.53 -7.77
N GLN A 127 10.35 -1.76 -8.38
CA GLN A 127 10.86 -0.89 -9.45
C GLN A 127 9.85 -0.79 -10.60
N GLN A 128 9.29 -1.93 -11.04
CA GLN A 128 8.28 -1.94 -12.11
C GLN A 128 7.03 -1.17 -11.72
N LEU A 129 6.57 -1.27 -10.47
CA LEU A 129 5.43 -0.53 -9.95
C LEU A 129 5.68 0.98 -9.97
N LEU A 130 6.82 1.43 -9.45
CA LEU A 130 7.18 2.85 -9.41
C LEU A 130 7.24 3.45 -10.83
N MET A 131 7.76 2.71 -11.81
CA MET A 131 7.84 3.17 -13.20
C MET A 131 6.49 3.20 -13.93
N LYS A 132 5.57 2.28 -13.60
CA LYS A 132 4.30 2.11 -14.33
C LYS A 132 3.14 2.89 -13.73
N CYS A 133 3.08 3.03 -12.41
CA CYS A 133 2.01 3.76 -11.71
C CYS A 133 2.35 5.26 -11.64
N LYS A 134 2.21 5.97 -12.75
CA LYS A 134 2.68 7.37 -12.89
C LYS A 134 1.94 8.39 -12.04
N ASN A 135 0.74 8.05 -11.59
CA ASN A 135 -0.10 8.91 -10.74
C ASN A 135 0.10 8.62 -9.24
N LEU A 136 1.04 7.74 -8.87
CA LEU A 136 1.29 7.38 -7.49
C LEU A 136 1.73 8.61 -6.70
N PHE A 137 0.94 8.97 -5.72
CA PHE A 137 1.10 10.13 -4.84
C PHE A 137 1.55 9.72 -3.43
N GLU A 138 1.04 8.60 -2.92
CA GLU A 138 1.41 8.02 -1.62
C GLU A 138 1.89 6.57 -1.76
N ILE A 139 2.99 6.24 -1.08
CA ILE A 139 3.43 4.85 -0.90
C ILE A 139 3.77 4.57 0.56
N ILE A 140 3.24 3.46 1.08
CA ILE A 140 3.56 2.94 2.40
C ILE A 140 4.24 1.58 2.24
N LEU A 141 5.48 1.48 2.71
CA LEU A 141 6.31 0.28 2.58
C LEU A 141 6.62 -0.30 3.95
N GLN A 142 5.99 -1.43 4.24
CA GLN A 142 6.27 -2.20 5.45
C GLN A 142 7.25 -3.33 5.13
N SER A 143 8.35 -3.40 5.88
CA SER A 143 9.21 -4.58 5.85
C SER A 143 8.44 -5.83 6.29
N HIS A 144 8.67 -6.98 5.66
CA HIS A 144 8.12 -8.27 6.11
C HIS A 144 8.43 -8.50 7.60
N LYS A 145 7.46 -9.01 8.37
CA LYS A 145 7.65 -9.30 9.80
C LYS A 145 8.52 -10.55 10.01
N ARG A 146 9.83 -10.39 9.90
CA ARG A 146 10.80 -11.30 10.51
C ARG A 146 11.50 -10.48 11.57
N GLY A 147 11.69 -11.01 12.79
CA GLY A 147 12.20 -10.27 13.95
C GLY A 147 13.67 -9.80 13.84
N LYS A 148 14.13 -9.48 12.64
CA LYS A 148 15.46 -8.99 12.28
C LYS A 148 15.29 -7.71 11.46
N LEU A 149 16.27 -6.82 11.58
CA LEU A 149 16.39 -5.67 10.71
C LEU A 149 16.60 -6.12 9.26
N MET A 150 15.97 -5.40 8.33
CA MET A 150 16.14 -5.53 6.90
C MET A 150 17.29 -4.65 6.45
N SER A 151 18.47 -5.24 6.27
CA SER A 151 19.72 -4.57 5.90
C SER A 151 19.68 -3.80 4.57
N ASN A 152 18.64 -4.03 3.76
CA ASN A 152 18.55 -3.50 2.40
C ASN A 152 17.78 -2.17 2.33
N GLY A 153 17.64 -1.44 3.45
CA GLY A 153 16.97 -0.14 3.47
C GLY A 153 17.65 0.90 2.57
N SER A 154 18.98 0.89 2.46
CA SER A 154 19.72 1.77 1.54
C SER A 154 19.35 1.52 0.07
N ILE A 155 19.20 0.25 -0.33
CA ILE A 155 18.77 -0.15 -1.67
C ILE A 155 17.33 0.34 -1.92
N LEU A 156 16.43 0.19 -0.94
CA LEU A 156 15.07 0.70 -1.04
C LEU A 156 15.04 2.22 -1.30
N LEU A 157 15.81 3.00 -0.52
CA LEU A 157 15.89 4.44 -0.69
C LEU A 157 16.44 4.83 -2.07
N ASP A 158 17.45 4.11 -2.57
CA ASP A 158 17.99 4.31 -3.91
C ASP A 158 16.97 3.98 -5.02
N LEU A 159 16.13 2.95 -4.84
CA LEU A 159 15.03 2.65 -5.77
C LEU A 159 14.00 3.79 -5.82
N LEU A 160 13.60 4.30 -4.65
CA LEU A 160 12.65 5.42 -4.56
C LEU A 160 13.20 6.65 -5.28
N VAL A 161 14.45 7.03 -5.05
CA VAL A 161 15.08 8.19 -5.72
C VAL A 161 15.09 8.03 -7.24
N ARG A 162 15.42 6.84 -7.75
CA ARG A 162 15.64 6.62 -9.19
C ARG A 162 14.36 6.42 -9.98
N TYR A 163 13.36 5.75 -9.39
CA TYR A 163 12.23 5.23 -10.13
C TYR A 163 10.88 5.80 -9.70
N ALA A 164 10.79 6.50 -8.57
CA ALA A 164 9.53 7.07 -8.13
C ALA A 164 8.97 8.07 -9.16
N PRO A 165 7.67 7.99 -9.47
CA PRO A 165 7.03 8.91 -10.42
C PRO A 165 7.04 10.33 -9.85
N ILE A 166 7.04 11.36 -10.70
CA ILE A 166 7.19 12.77 -10.29
C ILE A 166 6.14 13.23 -9.26
N ASN A 167 4.95 12.63 -9.29
CA ASN A 167 3.83 12.94 -8.40
C ASN A 167 3.96 12.31 -7.01
N LEU A 168 4.95 11.42 -6.77
CA LEU A 168 5.13 10.80 -5.46
C LEU A 168 5.65 11.85 -4.47
N GLU A 169 4.80 12.16 -3.48
CA GLU A 169 5.06 13.19 -2.47
C GLU A 169 4.94 12.67 -1.04
N GLU A 170 4.24 11.54 -0.82
CA GLU A 170 4.11 10.94 0.49
C GLU A 170 4.78 9.56 0.54
N ILE A 171 5.76 9.41 1.42
CA ILE A 171 6.44 8.13 1.66
C ILE A 171 6.36 7.81 3.14
N GLU A 172 5.88 6.61 3.45
CA GLU A 172 5.93 6.07 4.80
C GLU A 172 6.68 4.74 4.86
N LEU A 173 7.70 4.69 5.72
CA LEU A 173 8.46 3.48 6.01
C LEU A 173 8.00 2.88 7.33
N VAL A 174 7.66 1.58 7.31
CA VAL A 174 7.07 0.88 8.46
C VAL A 174 7.89 -0.36 8.82
N SER A 175 8.05 -0.59 10.13
CA SER A 175 8.73 -1.79 10.69
C SER A 175 10.25 -1.80 10.46
N ASN A 176 10.86 -2.97 10.34
CA ASN A 176 12.28 -3.24 10.59
C ASN A 176 13.25 -2.79 9.48
N TRP A 177 13.00 -1.70 8.76
CA TRP A 177 13.98 -1.18 7.79
C TRP A 177 15.28 -0.78 8.50
N GLU A 178 16.43 -1.28 8.03
CA GLU A 178 17.74 -0.82 8.48
C GLU A 178 18.19 0.33 7.59
N ILE A 179 18.25 1.53 8.16
CA ILE A 179 18.65 2.76 7.46
C ILE A 179 19.72 3.40 8.32
N THR A 180 20.86 3.72 7.73
CA THR A 180 21.89 4.49 8.41
C THR A 180 21.63 5.99 8.24
N VAL A 181 22.22 6.81 9.11
CA VAL A 181 22.12 8.28 9.02
C VAL A 181 22.61 8.76 7.66
N ASN A 182 23.71 8.17 7.16
CA ASN A 182 24.29 8.50 5.86
C ASN A 182 23.37 8.13 4.69
N ASP A 183 22.71 6.97 4.75
CA ASP A 183 21.77 6.54 3.71
C ASP A 183 20.55 7.47 3.66
N LEU A 184 20.03 7.85 4.83
CA LEU A 184 18.92 8.80 4.94
C LEU A 184 19.31 10.19 4.40
N GLU A 185 20.48 10.70 4.78
CA GLU A 185 20.95 11.99 4.30
C GLU A 185 21.18 11.98 2.77
N LYS A 186 21.79 10.92 2.25
CA LYS A 186 21.97 10.73 0.79
C LYS A 186 20.62 10.70 0.07
N PHE A 187 19.64 9.97 0.61
CA PHE A 187 18.28 9.93 0.08
C PHE A 187 17.68 11.33 -0.01
N LEU A 188 17.68 12.08 1.10
CA LEU A 188 17.07 13.41 1.16
C LEU A 188 17.78 14.42 0.26
N LYS A 189 19.11 14.36 0.16
CA LYS A 189 19.89 15.19 -0.76
C LYS A 189 19.50 14.95 -2.21
N ASN A 190 19.31 13.70 -2.60
CA ASN A 190 18.86 13.36 -3.95
C ASN A 190 17.39 13.74 -4.17
N TRP A 191 16.55 13.56 -3.15
CA TRP A 191 15.13 13.92 -3.22
C TRP A 191 14.91 15.43 -3.40
N ALA A 192 15.83 16.26 -2.88
CA ALA A 192 15.81 17.71 -3.03
C ALA A 192 15.87 18.22 -4.48
N HIS A 193 16.19 17.37 -5.45
CA HIS A 193 16.13 17.71 -6.87
C HIS A 193 14.71 17.72 -7.45
N ARG A 194 13.72 17.27 -6.68
CA ARG A 194 12.30 17.26 -7.08
C ARG A 194 11.64 18.59 -6.71
N GLU A 195 10.66 19.00 -7.49
CA GLU A 195 9.98 20.29 -7.30
C GLU A 195 9.11 20.31 -6.04
N ASN A 196 8.45 19.20 -5.74
CA ASN A 196 7.52 19.11 -4.61
C ASN A 196 8.21 18.58 -3.35
N PRO A 197 7.97 19.21 -2.19
CA PRO A 197 8.56 18.78 -0.93
C PRO A 197 7.93 17.48 -0.42
N LEU A 198 8.75 16.64 0.20
CA LEU A 198 8.38 15.31 0.68
C LEU A 198 7.58 15.38 1.99
N GLU A 199 6.48 14.65 2.10
CA GLU A 199 5.96 14.20 3.39
C GLU A 199 6.54 12.82 3.71
N PHE A 200 7.39 12.78 4.74
CA PHE A 200 8.10 11.57 5.13
C PHE A 200 7.62 11.08 6.48
N ARG A 201 7.18 9.83 6.55
CA ARG A 201 6.68 9.21 7.80
C ARG A 201 7.49 7.97 8.11
N ILE A 202 7.77 7.79 9.39
CA ILE A 202 8.48 6.62 9.91
C ILE A 202 7.64 6.04 11.05
N ARG A 203 7.35 4.74 10.98
CA ARG A 203 6.52 4.06 11.98
C ARG A 203 7.15 2.75 12.42
N HIS A 204 7.47 2.65 13.71
CA HIS A 204 8.06 1.45 14.31
C HIS A 204 9.35 0.97 13.60
N VAL A 205 10.24 1.89 13.23
CA VAL A 205 11.52 1.56 12.56
C VAL A 205 12.66 1.62 13.58
N PRO A 206 13.14 0.48 14.13
CA PRO A 206 14.03 0.48 15.30
C PRO A 206 15.44 1.03 15.02
N SER A 207 15.83 1.14 13.74
CA SER A 207 17.14 1.67 13.34
C SER A 207 17.22 3.20 13.42
N ILE A 208 16.07 3.88 13.54
CA ILE A 208 16.01 5.34 13.63
C ILE A 208 16.40 5.78 15.03
N THR A 209 17.35 6.71 15.08
CA THR A 209 17.94 7.27 16.30
C THR A 209 17.80 8.79 16.30
N ASP A 210 18.15 9.45 17.40
CA ASP A 210 18.17 10.92 17.50
C ASP A 210 19.01 11.59 16.40
N GLU A 211 20.07 10.94 15.91
CA GLU A 211 20.88 11.46 14.80
C GLU A 211 20.09 11.51 13.49
N HIS A 212 19.25 10.52 13.22
CA HIS A 212 18.35 10.53 12.07
C HIS A 212 17.33 11.66 12.19
N LEU A 213 16.77 11.87 13.38
CA LEU A 213 15.80 12.93 13.64
C LEU A 213 16.41 14.32 13.40
N LYS A 214 17.65 14.56 13.83
CA LYS A 214 18.37 15.82 13.56
C LYS A 214 18.55 16.08 12.07
N ILE A 215 18.86 15.05 11.27
CA ILE A 215 18.94 15.17 9.82
C ILE A 215 17.56 15.54 9.25
N LEU A 216 16.50 14.84 9.66
CA LEU A 216 15.14 15.11 9.20
C LEU A 216 14.70 16.55 9.51
N ASP A 217 14.97 17.04 10.71
CA ASP A 217 14.68 18.43 11.09
C ASP A 217 15.46 19.43 10.23
N THR A 218 16.75 19.17 9.98
CA THR A 218 17.58 20.01 9.10
C THR A 218 17.00 20.10 7.68
N TYR A 219 16.52 19.00 7.14
CA TYR A 219 15.93 18.96 5.78
C TYR A 219 14.50 19.51 5.74
N LYS A 220 13.78 19.49 6.87
CA LYS A 220 12.51 20.19 7.03
C LYS A 220 12.69 21.71 7.03
N GLU A 221 13.70 22.23 7.74
CA GLU A 221 14.04 23.67 7.73
C GLU A 221 14.44 24.16 6.33
N LYS A 222 15.09 23.30 5.54
CA LYS A 222 15.43 23.57 4.12
C LYS A 222 14.23 23.51 3.17
N GLY A 223 13.05 23.16 3.65
CA GLY A 223 11.85 23.00 2.83
C GLY A 223 11.85 21.75 1.93
N ILE A 224 12.80 20.83 2.10
CA ILE A 224 12.87 19.58 1.32
C ILE A 224 11.85 18.57 1.86
N ILE A 225 11.65 18.58 3.18
CA ILE A 225 10.59 17.84 3.86
C ILE A 225 9.51 18.84 4.26
N LYS A 226 8.28 18.64 3.79
CA LYS A 226 7.11 19.43 4.20
C LYS A 226 6.66 19.05 5.60
N LEU A 227 6.57 17.75 5.86
CA LEU A 227 6.10 17.20 7.12
C LEU A 227 6.86 15.92 7.44
N PHE A 228 7.30 15.82 8.69
CA PHE A 228 7.87 14.61 9.26
C PHE A 228 7.04 14.16 10.46
N LYS A 229 6.73 12.86 10.52
CA LYS A 229 6.08 12.21 11.67
C LYS A 229 6.82 10.93 12.04
N ASN A 230 7.28 10.85 13.28
CA ASN A 230 7.80 9.63 13.88
C ASN A 230 6.76 9.04 14.84
N MET A 231 6.35 7.79 14.61
CA MET A 231 5.34 7.09 15.40
C MET A 231 6.00 5.89 16.11
N GLU A 232 6.75 6.18 17.16
CA GLU A 232 7.39 5.20 18.03
C GLU A 232 6.44 4.73 19.14
N LYS A 233 5.43 3.93 18.80
CA LYS A 233 4.55 3.21 19.76
C LYS A 233 3.67 4.10 20.65
N SER A 234 2.35 3.99 20.44
CA SER A 234 1.36 4.07 21.52
C SER A 234 1.37 2.78 22.34
#